data_AF-A0A2A5AGQ7-F1
#
_entry.id   AF-A0A2A5AGQ7-F1
#
_cell.length_a   1.000
_cell.length_b   1.000
_cell.length_c   1.000
_cell.angle_alpha   90.00
_cell.angle_beta   90.00
_cell.angle_gamma   90.00
#
_symmetry.space_group_name_H-M   'P 1'
#
loop_
_entity.id
_entity.type
_entity.pdbx_description
1 polymer ?
#
loop_
_entity_poly.entity_id
_entity_poly.type
_entity_poly.pdbx_seq_one_letter_code
_entity_poly.pdbx_strand_id
1 'polypeptide(L)' 'DGGRAPGLFFAVHSIATDSKGNIYTTETYDGRRLQKFNYQGLRAVTSPNSGPAWPVDKL' A
#
# COMPACT_ATOMS: atom_id res chain seq x y z
N ASP A 1 2.24 -4.94 14.45
CA ASP A 1 2.86 -5.81 13.43
C ASP A 1 2.45 -5.42 12.04
N GLY A 2 3.43 -5.07 11.21
CA GLY A 2 3.20 -4.88 9.78
C GLY A 2 2.97 -6.21 9.10
N GLY A 3 1.85 -6.34 8.38
CA GLY A 3 1.51 -7.59 7.72
C GLY A 3 2.41 -7.89 6.52
N ARG A 4 2.67 -9.18 6.26
CA ARG A 4 3.48 -9.65 5.12
C ARG A 4 2.66 -9.93 3.84
N ALA A 5 1.34 -9.79 3.89
CA ALA A 5 0.48 -9.95 2.72
C ALA A 5 0.63 -8.77 1.74
N PRO A 6 0.23 -8.92 0.47
CA PRO A 6 0.13 -7.80 -0.47
C PRO A 6 -0.77 -6.67 0.06
N GLY A 7 -0.34 -5.43 -0.07
CA GLY A 7 -1.08 -4.24 0.38
C GLY A 7 -0.98 -3.93 1.88
N LEU A 8 -0.30 -4.78 2.65
CA LEU A 8 0.11 -4.47 4.03
C LEU A 8 1.55 -3.94 4.02
N PHE A 9 1.99 -3.33 5.13
CA PHE A 9 3.33 -2.74 5.24
C PHE A 9 3.88 -2.85 6.65
N PHE A 10 5.20 -2.95 6.77
CA PHE A 10 5.99 -2.86 7.98
C PHE A 10 6.63 -1.48 8.14
N ALA A 11 7.44 -1.05 7.18
CA ALA A 11 8.16 0.23 7.23
C ALA A 11 8.53 0.73 5.82
N VAL A 12 7.56 1.33 5.11
CA VAL A 12 7.81 1.92 3.78
C VAL A 12 8.76 3.10 3.91
N HIS A 13 9.79 3.12 3.07
CA HIS A 13 10.80 4.19 3.07
C HIS A 13 10.91 4.89 1.73
N SER A 14 10.57 4.24 0.62
CA SER A 14 10.67 4.88 -0.69
C SER A 14 9.51 4.50 -1.59
N ILE A 15 9.18 5.43 -2.48
CA ILE A 15 8.13 5.32 -3.48
C ILE A 15 8.68 5.80 -4.83
N ALA A 16 8.36 5.08 -5.90
CA ALA A 16 8.72 5.45 -7.27
C ALA A 16 7.58 5.09 -8.22
N THR A 17 7.58 5.72 -9.40
CA THR A 17 6.62 5.45 -10.48
C THR A 17 7.33 5.05 -11.77
N ASP A 18 6.65 4.26 -12.61
CA ASP A 18 7.08 4.00 -13.99
C ASP A 18 6.30 4.84 -15.01
N SER A 19 6.68 4.78 -16.29
CA SER A 19 6.03 5.53 -17.37
C SER A 19 4.58 5.09 -17.66
N LYS A 20 4.15 3.95 -17.10
CA LYS A 20 2.76 3.47 -17.17
C LYS A 20 1.94 3.90 -15.93
N GLY A 21 2.57 4.63 -15.01
CA GLY A 21 1.94 5.12 -13.77
C GLY A 21 1.87 4.09 -12.65
N ASN A 22 2.47 2.89 -12.79
CA ASN A 22 2.48 1.93 -11.70
C ASN A 22 3.32 2.45 -10.54
N ILE A 23 2.93 2.11 -9.31
CA ILE A 23 3.60 2.56 -8.09
C ILE A 23 4.43 1.42 -7.52
N TYR A 24 5.64 1.74 -7.08
CA TYR A 24 6.57 0.82 -6.47
C TYR A 24 6.93 1.34 -5.09
N THR A 25 6.81 0.48 -4.08
CA THR A 25 7.22 0.82 -2.71
C THR A 25 8.32 -0.13 -2.26
N THR A 26 9.31 0.40 -1.56
CA THR A 26 10.31 -0.41 -0.86
C THR A 26 10.21 -0.18 0.65
N GLU A 27 10.53 -1.24 1.39
CA GLU A 27 10.47 -1.23 2.84
C GLU A 27 11.85 -1.46 3.45
N THR A 28 12.14 -0.75 4.55
CA THR A 28 13.37 -0.93 5.34
C THR A 28 13.19 -2.02 6.39
N TYR A 29 14.26 -2.28 7.16
CA TYR A 29 14.30 -3.25 8.25
C TYR A 29 13.89 -4.66 7.81
N ASP A 30 12.79 -5.20 8.36
CA ASP A 30 12.32 -6.56 8.11
C ASP A 30 11.18 -6.66 7.10
N GLY A 31 10.75 -5.52 6.54
CA GLY A 31 9.88 -5.51 5.37
C GLY A 31 10.57 -6.21 4.19
N ARG A 32 11.86 -5.86 3.95
CA ARG A 32 12.79 -6.45 2.96
C ARG A 32 12.14 -6.89 1.65
N ARG A 33 11.24 -6.05 1.13
CA ARG A 33 10.50 -6.34 -0.08
C ARG A 33 10.26 -5.10 -0.90
N LEU A 34 9.98 -5.35 -2.17
CA LEU A 34 9.37 -4.41 -3.08
C LEU A 34 7.94 -4.86 -3.36
N GLN A 35 6.99 -3.93 -3.36
CA GLN A 35 5.64 -4.17 -3.83
C GLN A 35 5.36 -3.28 -5.02
N LYS A 36 4.71 -3.84 -6.05
CA LYS A 36 4.21 -3.13 -7.22
C LYS A 36 2.70 -3.02 -7.15
N PHE A 37 2.17 -1.83 -7.37
CA PHE A 37 0.75 -1.55 -7.49
C PHE A 37 0.45 -1.12 -8.92
N ASN A 38 -0.41 -1.90 -9.56
CA ASN A 38 -0.85 -1.59 -10.92
C ASN A 38 -1.81 -0.41 -10.88
N TYR A 39 -1.49 0.64 -11.64
CA TYR A 39 -2.38 1.80 -11.73
C TYR A 39 -3.58 1.48 -12.63
N GLN A 40 -4.79 1.68 -12.09
CA GLN A 40 -6.07 1.38 -12.74
C GLN A 40 -6.81 2.66 -13.22
N GLY A 41 -6.12 3.79 -13.25
CA GLY A 41 -6.70 5.10 -13.54
C GLY A 41 -7.22 5.83 -12.30
N LEU A 42 -7.39 7.15 -12.43
CA LEU A 42 -8.05 7.99 -11.43
C LEU A 42 -9.55 7.71 -11.44
N ARG A 43 -10.13 7.49 -10.27
CA ARG A 43 -11.58 7.30 -10.09
C ARG A 43 -12.04 8.09 -8.87
N ALA A 44 -13.28 8.58 -8.91
CA ALA A 44 -13.89 9.21 -7.75
C ALA A 44 -14.01 8.18 -6.62
N VAL A 45 -13.66 8.60 -5.39
CA VAL A 45 -13.88 7.77 -4.20
C VAL A 45 -15.38 7.77 -3.92
N THR A 46 -16.04 6.65 -4.20
CA THR A 46 -17.48 6.47 -3.97
C THR A 46 -17.79 5.89 -2.59
N SER A 47 -16.78 5.41 -1.87
CA SER A 47 -16.89 4.92 -0.49
C SER A 47 -15.69 5.38 0.34
N PRO A 48 -15.89 6.12 1.45
CA PRO A 48 -14.80 6.66 2.26
C PRO A 48 -13.97 5.58 2.97
N ASN A 49 -14.53 4.39 3.21
CA ASN A 49 -13.85 3.29 3.91
C ASN A 49 -13.36 2.21 2.95
N SER A 50 -12.45 2.58 2.05
CA SER A 50 -11.82 1.64 1.09
C SER A 50 -10.50 1.04 1.62
N GLY A 51 -10.09 1.36 2.85
CA GLY A 51 -8.87 0.87 3.47
C GLY A 51 -9.02 -0.54 4.07
N PRO A 52 -7.91 -1.20 4.45
CA PRO A 52 -7.99 -2.47 5.18
C PRO A 52 -8.85 -2.30 6.44
N ALA A 53 -9.70 -3.28 6.74
CA ALA A 53 -10.52 -3.33 7.95
C ALA A 53 -9.61 -3.57 9.18
N TRP A 54 -8.81 -2.56 9.53
CA TRP A 54 -8.18 -2.51 10.84
C TRP A 54 -9.29 -2.26 11.86
N PRO A 55 -9.39 -3.03 12.97
CA PRO A 55 -10.58 -3.00 13.82
C PRO A 55 -10.92 -1.59 14.29
N VAL A 56 -12.01 -1.06 13.74
CA VAL A 56 -12.64 0.22 14.09
C VAL A 56 -13.30 0.17 15.48
N ASP A 57 -13.38 -1.02 16.07
CA ASP A 57 -14.02 -1.36 17.34
C ASP A 57 -13.04 -1.39 18.54
N LYS A 58 -11.76 -1.00 18.35
CA LYS A 58 -10.76 -0.92 19.43
C LYS A 58 -10.18 0.48 19.64
N LEU A 59 -11.04 1.50 19.74
CA LEU A 59 -10.70 2.79 20.34
C LEU A 59 -11.51 2.99 21.62
#